data_AF-A0A7S3GVE9-F1
#
_entry.id   AF-A0A7S3GVE9-F1
#
_cell.length_a   1.000
_cell.length_b   1.000
_cell.length_c   1.000
_cell.angle_alpha   90.00
_cell.angle_beta   90.00
_cell.angle_gamma   90.00
#
_symmetry.space_group_name_H-M   'P 1'
#
loop_
_entity.id
_entity.type
_entity.pdbx_description
1 polymer ?
#
loop_
_entity_poly.entity_id
_entity_poly.type
_entity_poly.pdbx_seq_one_letter_code
_entity_poly.pdbx_strand_id
1 'polypeptide(L)'
;MLLAINYANPARRVLRSSTVKMFFSQYQHNGNEQREVSAHNQHKKLISASALQGFLDKTYTFSGASVVGTLGIATVLSHSAMVAQSPGTMLLGGFGLSIAGIFGVSFGKYTTDALRGTTTKSATRLAGLAALVSGMGISSAPAFAFYDLSYVLPPSLLMTTMVFTGASVYARKAQPGSFLAYGPALSGGLLGLVGTGLVGIGSEMFFGPNMFSALAHNVQLYAGIPLFTAFVAYDTHVAIQRFESGDPDHLGCSLALYLDFMNILVRMMEIVNKMKRE
;
A
#
# COMPACT_ATOMS: atom_id res chain seq x y z
N MET A 1 59.31 66.01 29.28
CA MET A 1 59.51 65.70 27.85
C MET A 1 59.15 64.24 27.61
N LEU A 2 57.88 63.93 27.34
CA LEU A 2 57.41 62.59 26.96
C LEU A 2 56.41 62.78 25.81
N LEU A 3 56.91 62.59 24.59
CA LEU A 3 56.14 62.64 23.35
C LEU A 3 55.39 61.30 23.19
N ALA A 4 54.08 61.32 23.35
CA ALA A 4 53.22 60.18 23.01
C ALA A 4 53.04 60.12 21.48
N ILE A 5 53.74 59.20 20.84
CA ILE A 5 53.59 58.89 19.41
C ILE A 5 52.29 58.09 19.23
N ASN A 6 51.28 58.75 18.67
CA ASN A 6 50.00 58.16 18.32
C ASN A 6 50.17 57.27 17.07
N TYR A 7 50.37 55.96 17.28
CA TYR A 7 50.37 54.96 16.22
C TYR A 7 48.94 54.78 15.68
N ALA A 8 48.58 55.60 14.69
CA ALA A 8 47.37 55.40 13.91
C ALA A 8 47.52 54.09 13.10
N ASN A 9 46.87 53.03 13.59
CA ASN A 9 46.85 51.70 12.98
C ASN A 9 46.35 51.78 11.51
N PRO A 10 47.20 51.49 10.50
CA PRO A 10 46.85 51.64 9.08
C PRO A 10 45.73 50.68 8.64
N ALA A 11 45.45 49.61 9.40
CA ALA A 11 44.37 48.67 9.11
C ALA A 11 42.97 49.31 9.16
N ARG A 12 42.78 50.40 9.92
CA ARG A 12 41.47 51.09 10.01
C ARG A 12 41.15 51.98 8.79
N ARG A 13 42.13 52.36 7.97
CA ARG A 13 41.88 53.19 6.77
C ARG A 13 41.37 52.37 5.58
N VAL A 14 41.76 51.11 5.46
CA VAL A 14 41.39 50.24 4.32
C VAL A 14 39.90 49.84 4.36
N LEU A 15 39.34 49.64 5.57
CA LEU A 15 37.92 49.32 5.77
C LEU A 15 36.96 50.51 5.58
N ARG A 16 37.48 51.73 5.38
CA ARG A 16 36.68 52.94 5.11
C ARG A 16 36.43 53.19 3.63
N SER A 17 37.09 52.45 2.74
CA SER A 17 36.83 52.53 1.29
C SER A 17 35.40 52.07 0.99
N SER A 18 34.64 52.93 0.31
CA SER A 18 33.25 52.64 -0.11
C SER A 18 33.18 51.35 -0.93
N THR A 19 34.21 51.08 -1.74
CA THR A 19 34.34 49.87 -2.56
C THR A 19 34.47 48.60 -1.73
N VAL A 20 35.21 48.63 -0.62
CA VAL A 20 35.38 47.45 0.27
C VAL A 20 34.08 47.15 1.01
N LYS A 21 33.35 48.17 1.47
CA LYS A 21 32.02 48.00 2.07
C LYS A 21 30.99 47.48 1.08
N MET A 22 31.03 47.96 -0.17
CA MET A 22 30.17 47.50 -1.24
C MET A 22 30.43 46.03 -1.56
N PHE A 23 31.70 45.62 -1.70
CA PHE A 23 32.08 44.22 -1.90
C PHE A 23 31.65 43.33 -0.72
N PHE A 24 31.85 43.76 0.52
CA PHE A 24 31.45 42.99 1.70
C PHE A 24 29.93 42.87 1.82
N SER A 25 29.20 43.95 1.54
CA SER A 25 27.74 43.97 1.49
C SER A 25 27.21 43.04 0.41
N GLN A 26 27.83 43.01 -0.77
CA GLN A 26 27.42 42.14 -1.87
C GLN A 26 27.74 40.67 -1.61
N TYR A 27 28.86 40.39 -0.93
CA TYR A 27 29.20 39.03 -0.49
C TYR A 27 28.23 38.51 0.58
N GLN A 28 27.87 39.35 1.55
CA GLN A 28 26.87 39.02 2.55
C GLN A 28 25.48 38.84 1.94
N HIS A 29 25.10 39.68 0.96
CA HIS A 29 23.82 39.57 0.27
C HIS A 29 23.72 38.26 -0.52
N ASN A 30 24.74 37.92 -1.32
CA ASN A 30 24.77 36.65 -2.06
C ASN A 30 24.77 35.43 -1.12
N GLY A 31 25.48 35.52 0.01
CA GLY A 31 25.49 34.46 1.03
C GLY A 31 24.15 34.27 1.74
N ASN A 32 23.41 35.36 1.97
CA ASN A 32 22.06 35.32 2.55
C ASN A 32 21.04 34.75 1.56
N GLU A 33 21.08 35.15 0.29
CA GLU A 33 20.22 34.58 -0.76
C GLU A 33 20.41 33.07 -0.91
N GLN A 34 21.65 32.58 -0.94
CA GLN A 34 21.91 31.13 -1.02
C GLN A 34 21.36 30.37 0.21
N ARG A 35 21.43 30.97 1.40
CA ARG A 35 20.86 30.39 2.63
C ARG A 35 19.33 30.37 2.59
N GLU A 36 18.70 31.44 2.12
CA GLU A 36 17.24 31.53 1.98
C GLU A 36 16.71 30.55 0.93
N VAL A 37 17.37 30.42 -0.23
CA VAL A 37 17.01 29.44 -1.26
C VAL A 37 17.17 28.01 -0.73
N SER A 38 18.24 27.72 0.00
CA SER A 38 18.45 26.39 0.60
C SER A 38 17.41 26.07 1.67
N ALA A 39 17.10 27.04 2.56
CA ALA A 39 16.06 26.90 3.57
C ALA A 39 14.67 26.72 2.94
N HIS A 40 14.35 27.47 1.87
CA HIS A 40 13.10 27.34 1.13
C HIS A 40 12.97 25.96 0.47
N ASN A 41 14.04 25.47 -0.16
CA ASN A 41 14.06 24.14 -0.77
C ASN A 41 13.94 23.01 0.27
N GLN A 42 14.61 23.15 1.41
CA GLN A 42 14.47 22.20 2.53
C GLN A 42 13.05 22.22 3.09
N HIS A 43 12.46 23.40 3.30
CA HIS A 43 11.10 23.55 3.79
C HIS A 43 10.07 22.91 2.84
N LYS A 44 10.20 23.15 1.52
CA LYS A 44 9.35 22.52 0.50
C LYS A 44 9.49 21.00 0.51
N LYS A 45 10.70 20.47 0.68
CA LYS A 45 10.95 19.03 0.78
C LYS A 45 10.32 18.42 2.04
N LEU A 46 10.40 19.11 3.18
CA LEU A 46 9.80 18.67 4.44
C LEU A 46 8.26 18.66 4.37
N ILE A 47 7.65 19.71 3.80
CA ILE A 47 6.19 19.76 3.58
C ILE A 47 5.75 18.59 2.68
N SER A 48 6.46 18.37 1.57
CA SER A 48 6.16 17.28 0.64
C SER A 48 6.30 15.91 1.30
N ALA A 49 7.36 15.67 2.08
CA ALA A 49 7.56 14.43 2.81
C ALA A 49 6.48 14.20 3.89
N SER A 50 6.10 15.24 4.62
CA SER A 50 5.00 15.19 5.60
C SER A 50 3.67 14.86 4.93
N ALA A 51 3.38 15.47 3.78
CA ALA A 51 2.15 15.22 3.04
C ALA A 51 2.11 13.80 2.46
N LEU A 52 3.23 13.33 1.93
CA LEU A 52 3.39 11.94 1.46
C LEU A 52 3.13 10.94 2.59
N GLN A 53 3.74 11.17 3.77
CA GLN A 53 3.53 10.29 4.91
C GLN A 53 2.05 10.29 5.35
N GLY A 54 1.39 11.45 5.41
CA GLY A 54 -0.04 11.52 5.73
C GLY A 54 -0.94 10.82 4.71
N PHE A 55 -0.57 10.86 3.43
CA PHE A 55 -1.24 10.10 2.36
C PHE A 55 -1.06 8.58 2.55
N LEU A 56 0.17 8.14 2.80
CA LEU A 56 0.47 6.73 3.03
C LEU A 56 -0.23 6.23 4.30
N ASP A 57 -0.21 7.00 5.39
CA ASP A 57 -0.88 6.63 6.64
C ASP A 57 -2.37 6.40 6.44
N LYS A 58 -3.05 7.25 5.67
CA LYS A 58 -4.45 7.02 5.29
C LYS A 58 -4.63 5.77 4.44
N THR A 59 -3.74 5.55 3.47
CA THR A 59 -3.77 4.37 2.60
C THR A 59 -3.63 3.06 3.41
N TYR A 60 -2.66 3.01 4.33
CA TYR A 60 -2.47 1.86 5.23
C TYR A 60 -3.59 1.72 6.26
N THR A 61 -4.15 2.82 6.74
CA THR A 61 -5.28 2.79 7.67
C THR A 61 -6.54 2.21 7.02
N PHE A 62 -6.89 2.65 5.81
CA PHE A 62 -8.06 2.12 5.09
C PHE A 62 -7.88 0.66 4.68
N SER A 63 -6.68 0.25 4.24
CA SER A 63 -6.40 -1.15 3.92
C SER A 63 -6.45 -2.04 5.17
N GLY A 64 -5.80 -1.63 6.26
CA GLY A 64 -5.86 -2.35 7.55
C GLY A 64 -7.28 -2.43 8.12
N ALA A 65 -8.06 -1.34 8.07
CA ALA A 65 -9.46 -1.35 8.48
C ALA A 65 -10.31 -2.30 7.60
N SER A 66 -10.01 -2.38 6.30
CA SER A 66 -10.67 -3.30 5.38
C SER A 66 -10.36 -4.76 5.72
N VAL A 67 -9.10 -5.08 6.05
CA VAL A 67 -8.70 -6.42 6.54
C VAL A 67 -9.48 -6.79 7.80
N VAL A 68 -9.48 -5.91 8.82
CA VAL A 68 -10.21 -6.15 10.08
C VAL A 68 -11.70 -6.33 9.81
N GLY A 69 -12.29 -5.50 8.94
CA GLY A 69 -13.69 -5.61 8.54
C GLY A 69 -14.00 -6.96 7.89
N THR A 70 -13.18 -7.40 6.94
CA THR A 70 -13.34 -8.68 6.25
C THR A 70 -13.22 -9.86 7.19
N LEU A 71 -12.24 -9.86 8.09
CA LEU A 71 -12.08 -10.91 9.10
C LEU A 71 -13.24 -10.93 10.09
N GLY A 72 -13.72 -9.77 10.55
CA GLY A 72 -14.90 -9.65 11.40
C GLY A 72 -16.14 -10.23 10.73
N ILE A 73 -16.37 -9.89 9.45
CA ILE A 73 -17.50 -10.42 8.69
C ILE A 73 -17.36 -11.94 8.47
N ALA A 74 -16.19 -12.42 8.06
CA ALA A 74 -15.94 -13.84 7.81
C ALA A 74 -16.11 -14.69 9.07
N THR A 75 -15.59 -14.23 10.22
CA THR A 75 -15.69 -14.91 11.51
C THR A 75 -17.12 -14.94 12.05
N VAL A 76 -17.90 -13.87 11.88
CA VAL A 76 -19.31 -13.87 12.27
C VAL A 76 -20.12 -14.81 11.37
N LEU A 77 -19.92 -14.73 10.06
CA LEU A 77 -20.68 -15.52 9.10
C LEU A 77 -20.27 -17.00 9.09
N SER A 78 -19.06 -17.35 9.49
CA SER A 78 -18.62 -18.75 9.62
C SER A 78 -19.38 -19.53 10.69
N HIS A 79 -20.07 -18.85 11.60
CA HIS A 79 -20.93 -19.45 12.63
C HIS A 79 -22.43 -19.38 12.26
N SER A 80 -22.77 -18.84 11.09
CA SER A 80 -24.16 -18.68 10.66
C SER A 80 -24.71 -19.96 10.01
N ALA A 81 -26.02 -20.19 10.12
CA ALA A 81 -26.68 -21.33 9.46
C ALA A 81 -26.52 -21.32 7.92
N MET A 82 -26.29 -20.14 7.32
CA MET A 82 -26.09 -19.99 5.88
C MET A 82 -24.87 -20.75 5.37
N VAL A 83 -23.81 -20.83 6.18
CA VAL A 83 -22.57 -21.52 5.80
C VAL A 83 -22.79 -23.03 5.67
N ALA A 84 -23.68 -23.59 6.48
CA ALA A 84 -24.02 -25.01 6.46
C ALA A 84 -25.04 -25.36 5.36
N GLN A 85 -26.01 -24.47 5.12
CA GLN A 85 -27.10 -24.73 4.16
C GLN A 85 -26.70 -24.44 2.71
N SER A 86 -25.92 -23.38 2.47
CA SER A 86 -25.66 -22.90 1.12
C SER A 86 -24.28 -22.24 1.00
N PRO A 87 -23.17 -22.95 1.26
CA PRO A 87 -21.82 -22.37 1.16
C PRO A 87 -21.50 -21.86 -0.25
N GLY A 88 -22.06 -22.47 -1.29
CA GLY A 88 -21.88 -22.05 -2.68
C GLY A 88 -22.48 -20.67 -3.01
N THR A 89 -23.64 -20.31 -2.42
CA THR A 89 -24.26 -19.00 -2.64
C THR A 89 -23.47 -17.90 -1.95
N MET A 90 -22.88 -18.19 -0.79
CA MET A 90 -21.97 -17.26 -0.11
C MET A 90 -20.70 -17.03 -0.92
N LEU A 91 -20.09 -18.10 -1.46
CA LEU A 91 -18.92 -17.98 -2.33
C LEU A 91 -19.22 -17.11 -3.56
N LEU A 92 -20.24 -17.46 -4.34
CA LEU A 92 -20.57 -16.75 -5.58
C LEU A 92 -21.13 -15.35 -5.34
N GLY A 93 -22.03 -15.20 -4.36
CA GLY A 93 -22.63 -13.92 -4.00
C GLY A 93 -21.61 -12.95 -3.41
N GLY A 94 -20.76 -13.44 -2.50
CA GLY A 94 -19.65 -12.66 -1.94
C GLY A 94 -18.62 -12.28 -3.01
N PHE A 95 -18.29 -13.20 -3.93
CA PHE A 95 -17.42 -12.90 -5.06
C PHE A 95 -18.02 -11.83 -5.98
N GLY A 96 -19.29 -11.95 -6.37
CA GLY A 96 -19.98 -10.96 -7.19
C GLY A 96 -20.02 -9.57 -6.53
N LEU A 97 -20.30 -9.52 -5.22
CA LEU A 97 -20.28 -8.28 -4.44
C LEU A 97 -18.86 -7.68 -4.37
N SER A 98 -17.83 -8.52 -4.27
CA SER A 98 -16.43 -8.10 -4.27
C SER A 98 -16.06 -7.41 -5.58
N ILE A 99 -16.41 -8.02 -6.72
CA ILE A 99 -16.20 -7.44 -8.04
C ILE A 99 -16.94 -6.11 -8.16
N ALA A 100 -18.23 -6.05 -7.79
CA ALA A 100 -18.99 -4.81 -7.79
C ALA A 100 -18.34 -3.71 -6.92
N GLY A 101 -17.78 -4.08 -5.77
CA GLY A 101 -17.03 -3.18 -4.90
C GLY A 101 -15.77 -2.61 -5.55
N ILE A 102 -14.97 -3.44 -6.22
CA ILE A 102 -13.79 -3.00 -6.99
C ILE A 102 -14.20 -1.98 -8.06
N PHE A 103 -15.25 -2.27 -8.84
CA PHE A 103 -15.79 -1.33 -9.82
C PHE A 103 -16.26 -0.02 -9.17
N GLY A 104 -16.92 -0.09 -8.01
CA GLY A 104 -17.36 1.09 -7.26
C GLY A 104 -16.22 2.02 -6.84
N VAL A 105 -15.09 1.45 -6.39
CA VAL A 105 -13.89 2.24 -6.04
C VAL A 105 -13.19 2.78 -7.29
N SER A 106 -13.13 1.99 -8.36
CA SER A 106 -12.34 2.26 -9.56
C SER A 106 -13.00 3.28 -10.49
N PHE A 107 -14.32 3.24 -10.64
CA PHE A 107 -15.10 4.14 -11.50
C PHE A 107 -15.80 5.25 -10.74
N GLY A 108 -15.81 5.20 -9.40
CA GLY A 108 -16.39 6.26 -8.59
C GLY A 108 -15.61 7.57 -8.78
N LYS A 109 -16.33 8.66 -9.08
CA LYS A 109 -15.72 9.98 -9.23
C LYS A 109 -15.09 10.44 -7.92
N TYR A 110 -13.95 11.11 -8.02
CA TYR A 110 -13.28 11.73 -6.91
C TYR A 110 -12.56 13.02 -7.33
N THR A 111 -12.30 13.88 -6.35
CA THR A 111 -11.52 15.11 -6.55
C THR A 111 -10.28 15.04 -5.68
N THR A 112 -9.15 15.43 -6.25
CA THR A 112 -7.87 15.50 -5.54
C THR A 112 -7.73 16.87 -4.91
N ASP A 113 -7.45 16.90 -3.60
CA ASP A 113 -7.05 18.13 -2.92
C ASP A 113 -5.52 18.18 -2.89
N ALA A 114 -4.96 18.97 -3.79
CA ALA A 114 -3.51 19.15 -3.93
C ALA A 114 -2.86 19.76 -2.66
N LEU A 115 -3.63 20.51 -1.84
CA LEU A 115 -3.12 21.14 -0.62
C LEU A 115 -3.04 20.16 0.55
N ARG A 116 -3.98 19.21 0.61
CA ARG A 116 -4.05 18.21 1.68
C ARG A 116 -3.44 16.86 1.31
N GLY A 117 -3.06 16.67 0.05
CA GLY A 117 -2.54 15.40 -0.45
C GLY A 117 -3.57 14.27 -0.31
N THR A 118 -4.87 14.60 -0.38
CA THR A 118 -5.95 13.67 -0.04
C THR A 118 -7.11 13.82 -0.98
N THR A 119 -7.86 12.74 -1.14
CA THR A 119 -9.05 12.71 -1.97
C THR A 119 -10.28 13.16 -1.20
N THR A 120 -11.18 13.93 -1.84
CA THR A 120 -12.50 14.26 -1.30
C THR A 120 -13.31 12.99 -1.05
N LYS A 121 -14.05 12.94 0.08
CA LYS A 121 -14.90 11.80 0.45
C LYS A 121 -15.96 11.56 -0.63
N SER A 122 -15.79 10.49 -1.40
CA SER A 122 -16.76 10.04 -2.40
C SER A 122 -17.58 8.89 -1.82
N ALA A 123 -18.87 9.11 -1.61
CA ALA A 123 -19.77 8.12 -1.03
C ALA A 123 -19.82 6.83 -1.86
N THR A 124 -19.76 6.94 -3.19
CA THR A 124 -19.77 5.78 -4.10
C THR A 124 -18.53 4.93 -3.95
N ARG A 125 -17.36 5.54 -3.80
CA ARG A 125 -16.11 4.79 -3.61
C ARG A 125 -16.03 4.17 -2.22
N LEU A 126 -16.50 4.87 -1.19
CA LEU A 126 -16.56 4.30 0.16
C LEU A 126 -17.55 3.13 0.23
N ALA A 127 -18.71 3.26 -0.42
CA ALA A 127 -19.66 2.17 -0.56
C ALA A 127 -19.08 1.01 -1.38
N GLY A 128 -18.29 1.30 -2.42
CA GLY A 128 -17.55 0.30 -3.18
C GLY A 128 -16.55 -0.46 -2.31
N LEU A 129 -15.78 0.25 -1.47
CA LEU A 129 -14.86 -0.38 -0.54
C LEU A 129 -15.61 -1.24 0.49
N ALA A 130 -16.71 -0.73 1.06
CA ALA A 130 -17.54 -1.49 2.01
C ALA A 130 -18.16 -2.74 1.36
N ALA A 131 -18.63 -2.63 0.11
CA ALA A 131 -19.14 -3.76 -0.67
C ALA A 131 -18.04 -4.79 -0.91
N LEU A 132 -16.82 -4.36 -1.24
CA LEU A 132 -15.69 -5.27 -1.38
C LEU A 132 -15.35 -6.00 -0.07
N VAL A 133 -15.21 -5.26 1.02
CA VAL A 133 -14.90 -5.80 2.35
C VAL A 133 -15.95 -6.83 2.77
N SER A 134 -17.23 -6.49 2.56
CA SER A 134 -18.34 -7.39 2.84
C SER A 134 -18.35 -8.60 1.93
N GLY A 135 -18.15 -8.41 0.63
CA GLY A 135 -18.12 -9.48 -0.37
C GLY A 135 -17.03 -10.49 -0.07
N MET A 136 -15.82 -10.03 0.26
CA MET A 136 -14.71 -10.90 0.61
C MET A 136 -14.92 -11.59 1.96
N GLY A 137 -15.56 -10.93 2.92
CA GLY A 137 -15.93 -11.55 4.19
C GLY A 137 -16.95 -12.67 3.99
N ILE A 138 -17.99 -12.42 3.18
CA ILE A 138 -19.03 -13.40 2.84
C ILE A 138 -18.44 -14.58 2.07
N SER A 139 -17.59 -14.34 1.06
CA SER A 139 -17.02 -15.42 0.25
C SER A 139 -15.98 -16.25 1.00
N SER A 140 -15.25 -15.67 1.96
CA SER A 140 -14.27 -16.42 2.76
C SER A 140 -14.89 -17.14 3.97
N ALA A 141 -16.12 -16.80 4.37
CA ALA A 141 -16.80 -17.40 5.53
C ALA A 141 -16.90 -18.93 5.49
N PRO A 142 -17.21 -19.60 4.35
CA PRO A 142 -17.15 -21.06 4.28
C PRO A 142 -15.78 -21.64 4.58
N ALA A 143 -14.70 -21.05 4.06
CA ALA A 143 -13.34 -21.50 4.37
C ALA A 143 -13.03 -21.33 5.87
N PHE A 144 -13.47 -20.21 6.46
CA PHE A 144 -13.29 -19.94 7.89
C PHE A 144 -14.05 -20.94 8.77
N ALA A 145 -15.22 -21.42 8.33
CA ALA A 145 -15.97 -22.45 9.04
C ALA A 145 -15.27 -23.83 9.03
N PHE A 146 -14.41 -24.09 8.03
CA PHE A 146 -13.61 -25.32 7.96
C PHE A 146 -12.31 -25.26 8.77
N TYR A 147 -11.86 -24.07 9.18
CA TYR A 147 -10.63 -23.88 9.91
C TYR A 147 -10.89 -23.76 11.41
N ASP A 148 -9.97 -24.30 12.21
CA ASP A 148 -9.92 -23.94 13.63
C ASP A 148 -9.27 -22.56 13.77
N LEU A 149 -10.11 -21.52 13.72
CA LEU A 149 -9.66 -20.13 13.67
C LEU A 149 -8.79 -19.73 14.87
N SER A 150 -9.01 -20.32 16.05
CA SER A 150 -8.21 -20.03 17.25
C SER A 150 -6.75 -20.42 17.08
N TYR A 151 -6.50 -21.48 16.31
CA TYR A 151 -5.16 -21.96 15.99
C TYR A 151 -4.60 -21.33 14.72
N VAL A 152 -5.41 -21.24 13.66
CA VAL A 152 -4.95 -20.89 12.31
C VAL A 152 -4.79 -19.38 12.15
N LEU A 153 -5.73 -18.57 12.64
CA LEU A 153 -5.78 -17.14 12.32
C LEU A 153 -4.60 -16.34 12.91
N PRO A 154 -4.22 -16.48 14.20
CA PRO A 154 -3.14 -15.70 14.79
C PRO A 154 -1.77 -15.86 14.09
N PRO A 155 -1.24 -17.08 13.84
CA PRO A 155 0.06 -17.24 13.18
C PRO A 155 0.00 -16.80 11.72
N SER A 156 -1.10 -17.04 10.99
CA SER A 156 -1.23 -16.61 9.60
C SER A 156 -1.30 -15.08 9.45
N LEU A 157 -1.93 -14.39 10.40
CA LEU A 157 -1.90 -12.92 10.46
C LEU A 157 -0.49 -12.41 10.72
N LEU A 158 0.20 -12.97 11.72
CA LEU A 158 1.56 -12.57 12.06
C LEU A 158 2.51 -12.72 10.85
N MET A 159 2.48 -13.87 10.19
CA MET A 159 3.31 -14.13 9.00
C MET A 159 2.97 -13.17 7.86
N THR A 160 1.69 -12.98 7.56
CA THR A 160 1.26 -12.06 6.49
C THR A 160 1.68 -10.63 6.79
N THR A 161 1.50 -10.15 8.04
CA THR A 161 1.95 -8.82 8.44
C THR A 161 3.46 -8.67 8.31
N MET A 162 4.26 -9.66 8.72
CA MET A 162 5.72 -9.61 8.56
C MET A 162 6.13 -9.49 7.08
N VAL A 163 5.55 -10.31 6.21
CA VAL A 163 5.80 -10.27 4.75
C VAL A 163 5.37 -8.93 4.17
N PHE A 164 4.16 -8.48 4.49
CA PHE A 164 3.59 -7.23 3.99
C PHE A 164 4.40 -6.01 4.43
N THR A 165 4.77 -5.92 5.70
CA THR A 165 5.60 -4.84 6.23
C THR A 165 7.00 -4.89 5.64
N GLY A 166 7.61 -6.07 5.51
CA GLY A 166 8.92 -6.23 4.88
C GLY A 166 8.94 -5.73 3.43
N ALA A 167 7.97 -6.17 2.62
CA ALA A 167 7.82 -5.74 1.23
C ALA A 167 7.51 -4.23 1.11
N SER A 168 6.63 -3.69 1.97
CA SER A 168 6.29 -2.27 2.00
C SER A 168 7.50 -1.38 2.35
N VAL A 169 8.30 -1.78 3.35
CA VAL A 169 9.51 -1.04 3.74
C VAL A 169 10.57 -1.11 2.65
N TYR A 170 10.71 -2.26 1.98
CA TYR A 170 11.62 -2.41 0.84
C TYR A 170 11.24 -1.47 -0.31
N ALA A 171 9.96 -1.45 -0.69
CA ALA A 171 9.45 -0.57 -1.74
C ALA A 171 9.67 0.92 -1.45
N ARG A 172 9.44 1.36 -0.20
CA ARG A 172 9.69 2.76 0.20
C ARG A 172 11.15 3.21 0.04
N LYS A 173 12.11 2.28 0.03
CA LYS A 173 13.54 2.57 -0.16
C LYS A 173 14.00 2.47 -1.61
N ALA A 174 13.14 1.96 -2.49
CA ALA A 174 13.51 1.70 -3.87
C ALA A 174 13.60 2.99 -4.69
N GLN A 175 14.39 2.94 -5.77
CA GLN A 175 14.54 4.08 -6.65
C GLN A 175 13.22 4.37 -7.38
N PRO A 176 12.83 5.65 -7.54
CA PRO A 176 11.67 6.02 -8.33
C PRO A 176 11.73 5.41 -9.72
N GLY A 177 10.61 4.83 -10.19
CA GLY A 177 10.50 4.20 -11.51
C GLY A 177 10.95 2.74 -11.60
N SER A 178 11.74 2.24 -10.65
CA SER A 178 12.31 0.87 -10.73
C SER A 178 11.27 -0.25 -10.79
N PHE A 179 10.13 -0.07 -10.11
CA PHE A 179 9.07 -1.08 -10.06
C PHE A 179 8.13 -1.09 -11.27
N LEU A 180 8.05 0.00 -12.05
CA LEU A 180 7.10 0.11 -13.17
C LEU A 180 7.34 -0.96 -14.24
N ALA A 181 8.60 -1.36 -14.45
CA ALA A 181 8.97 -2.41 -15.40
C ALA A 181 8.42 -3.80 -15.03
N TYR A 182 8.13 -4.03 -13.76
CA TYR A 182 7.59 -5.31 -13.28
C TYR A 182 6.06 -5.40 -13.40
N GLY A 183 5.37 -4.29 -13.66
CA GLY A 183 3.90 -4.27 -13.78
C GLY A 183 3.33 -5.30 -14.76
N PRO A 184 3.85 -5.39 -16.01
CA PRO A 184 3.38 -6.40 -16.97
C PRO A 184 3.63 -7.84 -16.53
N ALA A 185 4.80 -8.12 -15.94
CA ALA A 185 5.14 -9.46 -15.46
C ALA A 185 4.25 -9.88 -14.28
N LEU A 186 4.02 -8.97 -13.32
CA LEU A 186 3.13 -9.20 -12.18
C LEU A 186 1.69 -9.42 -12.64
N SER A 187 1.18 -8.56 -13.53
CA SER A 187 -0.17 -8.69 -14.10
C SER A 187 -0.33 -10.00 -14.88
N GLY A 188 0.68 -10.41 -15.64
CA GLY A 188 0.71 -11.69 -16.33
C GLY A 188 0.70 -12.88 -15.37
N GLY A 189 1.48 -12.79 -14.28
CA GLY A 189 1.46 -13.79 -13.20
C GLY A 189 0.09 -13.89 -12.51
N LEU A 190 -0.57 -12.75 -12.27
CA LEU A 190 -1.91 -12.70 -11.69
C LEU A 190 -2.94 -13.34 -12.62
N LEU A 191 -2.92 -13.00 -13.92
CA LEU A 191 -3.78 -13.63 -14.91
C LEU A 191 -3.51 -15.13 -15.02
N GLY A 192 -2.25 -15.54 -14.97
CA GLY A 192 -1.84 -16.94 -14.91
C GLY A 192 -2.46 -17.66 -13.72
N LEU A 193 -2.35 -17.09 -12.52
CA LEU A 193 -3.03 -17.62 -11.34
C LEU A 193 -4.54 -17.66 -11.54
N VAL A 194 -5.20 -16.57 -11.92
CA VAL A 194 -6.67 -16.59 -12.13
C VAL A 194 -7.07 -17.70 -13.11
N GLY A 195 -6.34 -17.83 -14.23
CA GLY A 195 -6.55 -18.89 -15.21
C GLY A 195 -6.38 -20.29 -14.62
N THR A 196 -5.25 -20.56 -13.94
CA THR A 196 -5.00 -21.85 -13.29
C THR A 196 -6.07 -22.19 -12.25
N GLY A 197 -6.57 -21.20 -11.51
CA GLY A 197 -7.62 -21.39 -10.50
C GLY A 197 -8.95 -21.76 -11.13
N LEU A 198 -9.38 -21.03 -12.17
CA LEU A 198 -10.61 -21.29 -12.89
C LEU A 198 -10.59 -22.66 -13.58
N VAL A 199 -9.48 -23.02 -14.23
CA VAL A 199 -9.33 -24.33 -14.88
C VAL A 199 -9.28 -25.44 -13.83
N GLY A 200 -8.64 -25.21 -12.67
CA GLY A 200 -8.62 -26.17 -11.56
C GLY A 200 -10.03 -26.47 -11.03
N ILE A 201 -10.81 -25.41 -10.73
CA ILE A 201 -12.20 -25.52 -10.25
C ILE A 201 -13.08 -26.17 -11.33
N GLY A 202 -12.95 -25.74 -12.59
CA GLY A 202 -13.71 -26.33 -13.70
C GLY A 202 -13.39 -27.80 -13.88
N SER A 203 -12.11 -28.18 -13.82
CA SER A 203 -11.68 -29.57 -13.92
C SER A 203 -12.29 -30.45 -12.81
N GLU A 204 -12.30 -29.95 -11.57
CA GLU A 204 -12.92 -30.65 -10.45
C GLU A 204 -14.43 -30.80 -10.62
N MET A 205 -15.11 -29.79 -11.16
CA MET A 205 -16.56 -29.83 -11.40
C MET A 205 -16.95 -30.82 -12.51
N PHE A 206 -16.20 -30.90 -13.61
CA PHE A 206 -16.54 -31.76 -14.76
C PHE A 206 -16.00 -33.19 -14.66
N PHE A 207 -14.82 -33.37 -14.08
CA PHE A 207 -14.10 -34.65 -14.05
C PHE A 207 -13.90 -35.21 -12.65
N GLY A 208 -14.39 -34.52 -11.61
CA GLY A 208 -14.17 -34.89 -10.21
C GLY A 208 -12.74 -34.58 -9.72
N PRO A 209 -12.42 -34.93 -8.46
CA PRO A 209 -11.10 -34.75 -7.88
C PRO A 209 -10.05 -35.51 -8.69
N ASN A 210 -9.09 -34.79 -9.28
CA ASN A 210 -8.07 -35.36 -10.14
C ASN A 210 -6.69 -34.76 -9.83
N MET A 211 -5.63 -35.38 -10.36
CA MET A 211 -4.25 -34.90 -10.10
C MET A 211 -4.02 -33.48 -10.60
N PHE A 212 -4.70 -33.08 -11.68
CA PHE A 212 -4.56 -31.75 -12.25
C PHE A 212 -5.19 -30.67 -11.35
N SER A 213 -6.39 -30.90 -10.79
CA SER A 213 -7.04 -29.96 -9.88
C SER A 213 -6.23 -29.80 -8.58
N ALA A 214 -5.67 -30.89 -8.06
CA ALA A 214 -4.75 -30.85 -6.91
C ALA A 214 -3.46 -30.06 -7.21
N LEU A 215 -2.87 -30.25 -8.40
CA LEU A 215 -1.69 -29.48 -8.82
C LEU A 215 -2.03 -27.99 -9.00
N ALA A 216 -3.14 -27.67 -9.66
CA ALA A 216 -3.61 -26.30 -9.83
C ALA A 216 -3.81 -25.61 -8.49
N HIS A 217 -4.40 -26.29 -7.51
CA HIS A 217 -4.58 -25.80 -6.15
C HIS A 217 -3.23 -25.58 -5.42
N ASN A 218 -2.25 -26.46 -5.58
CA ASN A 218 -0.90 -26.24 -5.02
C ASN A 218 -0.19 -25.07 -5.68
N VAL A 219 -0.30 -24.91 -7.00
CA VAL A 219 0.26 -23.75 -7.72
C VAL A 219 -0.38 -22.47 -7.21
N GLN A 220 -1.71 -22.45 -7.03
CA GLN A 220 -2.39 -21.34 -6.37
C GLN A 220 -1.70 -21.04 -5.04
N LEU A 221 -1.69 -22.00 -4.13
CA LEU A 221 -1.25 -21.81 -2.76
C LEU A 221 0.18 -21.29 -2.65
N TYR A 222 1.12 -21.96 -3.33
CA TYR A 222 2.54 -21.69 -3.15
C TYR A 222 3.08 -20.61 -4.08
N ALA A 223 2.64 -20.55 -5.35
CA ALA A 223 3.11 -19.52 -6.28
C ALA A 223 2.45 -18.17 -6.02
N GLY A 224 1.24 -18.16 -5.44
CA GLY A 224 0.55 -16.93 -5.09
C GLY A 224 1.26 -16.10 -4.03
N ILE A 225 1.88 -16.72 -3.02
CA ILE A 225 2.55 -16.00 -1.93
C ILE A 225 3.66 -15.06 -2.44
N PRO A 226 4.69 -15.53 -3.19
CA PRO A 226 5.72 -14.64 -3.71
C PRO A 226 5.16 -13.62 -4.72
N LEU A 227 4.14 -13.99 -5.51
CA LEU A 227 3.52 -13.07 -6.45
C LEU A 227 2.86 -11.88 -5.72
N PHE A 228 1.98 -12.15 -4.74
CA PHE A 228 1.32 -11.09 -3.99
C PHE A 228 2.30 -10.34 -3.09
N THR A 229 3.36 -10.98 -2.60
CA THR A 229 4.46 -10.27 -1.91
C THR A 229 5.12 -9.25 -2.83
N ALA A 230 5.34 -9.59 -4.10
CA ALA A 230 5.87 -8.66 -5.09
C ALA A 230 4.85 -7.56 -5.46
N PHE A 231 3.55 -7.88 -5.50
CA PHE A 231 2.51 -6.86 -5.63
C PHE A 231 2.49 -5.88 -4.46
N VAL A 232 2.64 -6.32 -3.21
CA VAL A 232 2.73 -5.38 -2.05
C VAL A 232 3.83 -4.36 -2.26
N ALA A 233 5.01 -4.81 -2.72
CA ALA A 233 6.12 -3.91 -3.01
C ALA A 233 5.79 -2.97 -4.19
N TYR A 234 5.24 -3.50 -5.28
CA TYR A 234 4.83 -2.74 -6.44
C TYR A 234 3.76 -1.68 -6.11
N ASP A 235 2.68 -2.05 -5.42
CA ASP A 235 1.57 -1.17 -5.08
C ASP A 235 1.95 -0.12 -4.04
N THR A 236 2.83 -0.47 -3.09
CA THR A 236 3.44 0.53 -2.19
C THR A 236 4.22 1.57 -3.00
N HIS A 237 4.99 1.13 -3.99
CA HIS A 237 5.77 2.02 -4.85
C HIS A 237 4.88 2.87 -5.75
N VAL A 238 3.85 2.28 -6.35
CA VAL A 238 2.84 2.99 -7.16
C VAL A 238 2.09 4.03 -6.32
N ALA A 239 1.78 3.75 -5.05
CA ALA A 239 1.16 4.73 -4.16
C ALA A 239 2.03 5.97 -3.99
N ILE A 240 3.34 5.80 -3.77
CA ILE A 240 4.30 6.91 -3.69
C ILE A 240 4.34 7.68 -5.01
N GLN A 241 4.44 6.98 -6.14
CA GLN A 241 4.49 7.62 -7.46
C GLN A 241 3.20 8.37 -7.81
N ARG A 242 2.04 7.84 -7.46
CA ARG A 242 0.74 8.51 -7.66
C ARG A 242 0.66 9.82 -6.88
N PHE A 243 1.17 9.81 -5.65
CA PHE A 243 1.29 11.03 -4.87
C PHE A 243 2.23 12.04 -5.54
N GLU A 244 3.40 11.59 -5.98
CA GLU A 244 4.39 12.43 -6.67
C GLU A 244 3.89 12.98 -8.02
N SER A 245 3.05 12.22 -8.73
CA SER A 245 2.42 12.63 -9.99
C SER A 245 1.21 13.57 -9.80
N GLY A 246 0.86 13.90 -8.54
CA GLY A 246 -0.24 14.83 -8.23
C GLY A 246 -1.63 14.18 -8.21
N ASP A 247 -1.72 12.85 -8.19
CA ASP A 247 -2.99 12.11 -8.03
C ASP A 247 -2.98 11.29 -6.72
N PRO A 248 -3.12 11.94 -5.55
CA PRO A 248 -3.07 11.27 -4.25
C PRO A 248 -4.38 10.51 -3.94
N ASP A 249 -4.66 9.47 -4.70
CA ASP A 249 -5.79 8.57 -4.52
C ASP A 249 -5.55 7.50 -3.44
N HIS A 250 -5.72 7.89 -2.18
CA HIS A 250 -5.45 6.99 -1.04
C HIS A 250 -6.41 5.79 -1.02
N LEU A 251 -7.64 5.95 -1.51
CA LEU A 251 -8.64 4.89 -1.45
C LEU A 251 -8.37 3.81 -2.50
N GLY A 252 -7.99 4.21 -3.73
CA GLY A 252 -7.58 3.27 -4.77
C GLY A 252 -6.29 2.53 -4.42
N CYS A 253 -5.30 3.23 -3.85
CA CYS A 253 -4.09 2.57 -3.35
C CYS A 253 -4.39 1.63 -2.16
N SER A 254 -5.32 2.00 -1.28
CA SER A 254 -5.69 1.15 -0.14
C SER A 254 -6.40 -0.12 -0.58
N LEU A 255 -7.22 -0.04 -1.63
CA LEU A 255 -7.88 -1.18 -2.26
C LEU A 255 -6.86 -2.22 -2.73
N ALA A 256 -5.83 -1.77 -3.45
CA ALA A 256 -4.81 -2.65 -4.02
C ALA A 256 -4.00 -3.36 -2.92
N LEU A 257 -3.47 -2.59 -1.96
CA LEU A 257 -2.75 -3.13 -0.80
C LEU A 257 -3.61 -4.07 0.06
N TYR A 258 -4.91 -3.78 0.20
CA TYR A 258 -5.85 -4.65 0.90
C TYR A 258 -6.00 -6.00 0.17
N LEU A 259 -6.17 -5.99 -1.15
CA LEU A 259 -6.31 -7.21 -1.94
C LEU A 259 -5.04 -8.07 -1.86
N ASP A 260 -3.85 -7.45 -1.94
CA ASP A 260 -2.59 -8.17 -1.78
C ASP A 260 -2.46 -8.82 -0.40
N PHE A 261 -2.76 -8.06 0.65
CA PHE A 261 -2.71 -8.58 2.02
C PHE A 261 -3.66 -9.76 2.19
N MET A 262 -4.91 -9.62 1.76
CA MET A 262 -5.90 -10.69 1.88
C MET A 262 -5.48 -11.93 1.10
N ASN A 263 -4.97 -11.78 -0.13
CA ASN A 263 -4.51 -12.91 -0.94
C ASN A 263 -3.34 -13.67 -0.29
N ILE A 264 -2.41 -12.98 0.37
CA ILE A 264 -1.36 -13.63 1.16
C ILE A 264 -1.99 -14.32 2.38
N LEU A 265 -2.90 -13.64 3.08
CA LEU A 265 -3.51 -14.14 4.32
C LEU A 265 -4.26 -15.45 4.13
N VAL A 266 -5.19 -15.53 3.17
CA VAL A 266 -5.96 -16.79 2.95
C VAL A 266 -5.04 -17.96 2.60
N ARG A 267 -3.94 -17.71 1.89
CA ARG A 267 -2.93 -18.73 1.58
C ARG A 267 -2.16 -19.17 2.83
N MET A 268 -1.72 -18.21 3.66
CA MET A 268 -1.07 -18.52 4.93
C MET A 268 -2.00 -19.27 5.88
N MET A 269 -3.30 -18.96 5.91
CA MET A 269 -4.30 -19.68 6.70
C MET A 269 -4.43 -21.13 6.23
N GLU A 270 -4.51 -21.33 4.92
CA GLU A 270 -4.62 -22.67 4.36
C GLU A 270 -3.36 -23.53 4.63
N ILE A 271 -2.16 -22.96 4.51
CA ILE A 271 -0.90 -23.63 4.85
C ILE A 271 -0.87 -24.05 6.32
N VAL A 272 -1.16 -23.13 7.25
CA VAL A 272 -1.17 -23.44 8.68
C VAL A 272 -2.22 -24.51 9.01
N ASN A 273 -3.39 -24.45 8.37
CA ASN A 273 -4.42 -25.47 8.55
C ASN A 273 -3.99 -26.84 8.01
N LYS A 274 -3.26 -26.90 6.89
CA LYS A 274 -2.66 -28.15 6.38
C LYS A 274 -1.65 -28.72 7.38
N MET A 275 -0.76 -27.89 7.92
CA MET A 275 0.21 -28.31 8.94
C MET A 275 -0.42 -28.82 10.23
N LYS A 276 -1.61 -28.32 10.62
CA LYS A 276 -2.35 -28.81 11.79
C LYS A 276 -2.90 -30.24 11.59
N ARG A 277 -3.21 -30.60 10.35
CA ARG A 277 -3.87 -31.87 9.99
C ARG A 277 -2.88 -33.02 9.82
N GLU A 278 -1.60 -32.72 9.69
CA GLU A 278 -0.48 -33.67 9.66
C GLU A 278 0.02 -33.96 11.08
#